data_AF-A0A3C1YA91-F1
#
_entry.id   AF-A0A3C1YA91-F1
#
_cell.length_a   1.000
_cell.length_b   1.000
_cell.length_c   1.000
_cell.angle_alpha   90.00
_cell.angle_beta   90.00
_cell.angle_gamma   90.00
#
_symmetry.space_group_name_H-M   'P 1'
#
loop_
_entity.id
_entity.type
_entity.pdbx_description
1 polymer ?
#
loop_
_entity_poly.entity_id
_entity_poly.type
_entity_poly.pdbx_seq_one_letter_code
_entity_poly.pdbx_strand_id
1 'polypeptide(L)'
;MMSDQQIIFSMNRVSKTFPSNNKQVLKDIHLSFFYGAKIGIIGLNGSGKSTLLKIIAGLDKSFQGDVHFSKEHTIGYLAQEPEMDDSKTVMDIVKEGMQEAVDLIAEYNDINNQFTLPEVYEDADKMEKLMAKQGELQDQIDAAGAWDLETKLNIAMDALRCPEGEKSISVLSGGEKRRVALCRLLLKEPDILLLDEPTNHLDAESVHWLEQHLQQYKGTVIAITHDRYFLDNVAGWILELDRGEGIPWKGNYSSWLDQKSKRLAQEEKQASKRRKTLEREL
;
A
#
# COMPACT_ATOMS: atom_id res chain seq x y z
N MET A 1 -4.01 0.16 -28.08
CA MET A 1 -4.88 -1.00 -27.79
C MET A 1 -5.54 -0.72 -26.45
N MET A 2 -6.87 -0.69 -26.39
CA MET A 2 -7.61 -0.52 -25.13
C MET A 2 -7.35 -1.77 -24.29
N SER A 3 -6.56 -1.65 -23.22
CA SER A 3 -6.28 -2.76 -22.32
C SER A 3 -7.58 -3.19 -21.63
N ASP A 4 -7.91 -4.48 -21.72
CA ASP A 4 -8.93 -5.11 -20.88
C ASP A 4 -8.64 -4.74 -19.42
N GLN A 5 -9.49 -3.90 -18.84
CA GLN A 5 -9.37 -3.50 -17.45
C GLN A 5 -9.80 -4.68 -16.59
N GLN A 6 -8.87 -5.57 -16.26
CA GLN A 6 -9.12 -6.69 -15.38
C GLN A 6 -9.50 -6.17 -14.00
N ILE A 7 -10.72 -6.50 -13.55
CA ILE A 7 -11.18 -6.22 -12.19
C ILE A 7 -10.42 -7.15 -11.24
N ILE A 8 -9.70 -6.57 -10.27
CA ILE A 8 -8.95 -7.32 -9.26
C ILE A 8 -9.83 -7.68 -8.06
N PHE A 9 -10.69 -6.75 -7.64
CA PHE A 9 -11.70 -6.99 -6.62
C PHE A 9 -12.88 -6.04 -6.77
N SER A 10 -14.02 -6.44 -6.18
CA SER A 10 -15.25 -5.67 -6.16
C SER A 10 -15.85 -5.64 -4.77
N MET A 11 -16.55 -4.55 -4.45
CA MET A 11 -17.32 -4.36 -3.23
C MET A 11 -18.79 -4.26 -3.61
N ASN A 12 -19.62 -5.11 -3.02
CA ASN A 12 -21.05 -5.19 -3.31
C ASN A 12 -21.86 -4.89 -2.05
N ARG A 13 -22.58 -3.75 -2.06
CA ARG A 13 -23.42 -3.28 -0.95
C ARG A 13 -22.68 -3.15 0.38
N VAL A 14 -21.39 -2.83 0.35
CA VAL A 14 -20.59 -2.81 1.58
C VAL A 14 -21.06 -1.67 2.49
N SER A 15 -21.53 -2.04 3.68
CA SER A 15 -22.03 -1.09 4.67
C SER A 15 -21.40 -1.36 6.04
N LYS A 16 -21.08 -0.30 6.77
CA LYS A 16 -20.48 -0.39 8.10
C LYS A 16 -21.15 0.57 9.05
N THR A 17 -21.60 0.02 10.18
CA THR A 17 -22.15 0.77 11.32
C THR A 17 -21.36 0.38 12.56
N PHE A 18 -20.87 1.37 13.30
CA PHE A 18 -20.20 1.11 14.58
C PHE A 18 -21.24 0.88 15.69
N PRO A 19 -21.21 -0.27 16.39
CA PRO A 19 -22.20 -0.58 17.42
C PRO A 19 -22.18 0.40 18.61
N SER A 20 -21.00 0.93 18.95
CA SER A 20 -20.79 1.78 20.14
C SER A 20 -21.61 3.07 20.13
N ASN A 21 -21.89 3.62 18.95
CA ASN A 21 -22.62 4.87 18.77
C ASN A 21 -23.71 4.79 17.70
N ASN A 22 -23.99 3.58 17.20
CA ASN A 22 -24.89 3.31 16.08
C ASN A 22 -24.64 4.21 14.85
N LYS A 23 -23.40 4.67 14.66
CA LYS A 23 -23.04 5.59 13.57
C LYS A 23 -22.72 4.76 12.32
N GLN A 24 -23.54 4.93 11.29
CA GLN A 24 -23.24 4.41 9.96
C GLN A 24 -22.13 5.26 9.32
N VAL A 25 -21.03 4.62 8.94
CA VAL A 25 -19.86 5.27 8.33
C VAL A 25 -19.68 4.92 6.86
N LEU A 26 -20.17 3.75 6.44
CA LEU A 26 -20.25 3.32 5.04
C LEU A 26 -21.65 2.80 4.75
N LYS A 27 -22.18 3.13 3.58
CA LYS A 27 -23.55 2.83 3.17
C LYS A 27 -23.57 2.37 1.72
N ASP A 28 -23.98 1.12 1.50
CA ASP A 28 -24.19 0.48 0.19
C ASP A 28 -23.05 0.77 -0.81
N ILE A 29 -21.79 0.64 -0.39
CA ILE A 29 -20.64 0.86 -1.26
C ILE A 29 -20.63 -0.19 -2.38
N HIS A 30 -20.68 0.30 -3.62
CA HIS A 30 -20.61 -0.46 -4.85
C HIS A 30 -19.44 0.02 -5.71
N LEU A 31 -18.31 -0.69 -5.67
CA LEU A 31 -17.09 -0.28 -6.35
C LEU A 31 -16.42 -1.49 -6.99
N SER A 32 -15.76 -1.27 -8.13
CA SER A 32 -14.89 -2.25 -8.78
C SER A 32 -13.52 -1.63 -8.97
N PHE A 33 -12.48 -2.37 -8.62
CA PHE A 33 -11.10 -1.92 -8.66
C PHE A 33 -10.37 -2.65 -9.77
N PHE A 34 -9.65 -1.91 -10.62
CA PHE A 34 -8.91 -2.46 -11.74
C PHE A 34 -7.44 -2.66 -11.38
N TYR A 35 -6.79 -3.65 -11.99
CA TYR A 35 -5.34 -3.84 -11.86
C TYR A 35 -4.59 -2.61 -12.37
N GLY A 36 -3.55 -2.19 -11.65
CA GLY A 36 -2.72 -1.04 -12.00
C GLY A 36 -3.37 0.33 -11.72
N ALA A 37 -4.62 0.38 -11.26
CA ALA A 37 -5.29 1.64 -10.97
C ALA A 37 -4.60 2.39 -9.82
N LYS A 38 -4.48 3.71 -9.94
CA LYS A 38 -3.97 4.61 -8.91
C LYS A 38 -5.12 5.46 -8.40
N ILE A 39 -5.54 5.21 -7.16
CA ILE A 39 -6.79 5.73 -6.60
C ILE A 39 -6.45 6.57 -5.37
N GLY A 40 -6.84 7.84 -5.42
CA GLY A 40 -6.82 8.73 -4.26
C GLY A 40 -8.16 8.72 -3.54
N ILE A 41 -8.18 8.40 -2.25
CA ILE A 41 -9.37 8.47 -1.42
C ILE A 41 -9.39 9.80 -0.66
N ILE A 42 -10.50 10.52 -0.81
CA ILE A 42 -10.70 11.82 -0.17
C ILE A 42 -12.07 11.87 0.50
N GLY A 43 -12.23 12.80 1.44
CA GLY A 43 -13.45 12.94 2.22
C GLY A 43 -13.18 13.60 3.55
N LEU A 44 -14.25 14.02 4.23
CA LEU A 44 -14.15 14.66 5.54
C LEU A 44 -13.61 13.69 6.61
N ASN A 45 -13.16 14.24 7.74
CA ASN A 45 -12.78 13.40 8.87
C ASN A 45 -14.00 12.64 9.39
N GLY A 46 -13.82 11.34 9.62
CA GLY A 46 -14.92 10.46 9.99
C GLY A 46 -15.86 10.04 8.84
N SER A 47 -15.51 10.30 7.57
CA SER A 47 -16.27 9.82 6.40
C SER A 47 -16.09 8.32 6.09
N GLY A 48 -15.25 7.61 6.86
CA GLY A 48 -15.02 6.18 6.69
C GLY A 48 -13.81 5.78 5.84
N LYS A 49 -12.92 6.73 5.47
CA LYS A 49 -11.72 6.45 4.64
C LYS A 49 -10.86 5.30 5.17
N SER A 50 -10.32 5.44 6.39
CA SER A 50 -9.49 4.40 7.00
C SER A 50 -10.27 3.12 7.28
N THR A 51 -11.58 3.21 7.53
CA THR A 51 -12.46 2.04 7.67
C THR A 51 -12.57 1.28 6.36
N LEU A 52 -12.72 1.97 5.23
CA LEU A 52 -12.74 1.37 3.90
C LEU A 52 -11.42 0.64 3.61
N LEU A 53 -10.27 1.27 3.87
CA LEU A 53 -8.96 0.63 3.72
C LEU A 53 -8.84 -0.63 4.59
N LYS A 54 -9.25 -0.58 5.86
CA LYS A 54 -9.20 -1.73 6.77
C LYS A 54 -10.07 -2.89 6.32
N ILE A 55 -11.23 -2.61 5.71
CA ILE A 55 -12.09 -3.63 5.10
C ILE A 55 -11.38 -4.27 3.90
N ILE A 56 -10.80 -3.46 3.02
CA ILE A 56 -10.07 -3.97 1.83
C ILE A 56 -8.83 -4.77 2.26
N ALA A 57 -8.13 -4.34 3.31
CA ALA A 57 -7.00 -5.04 3.90
C ALA A 57 -7.36 -6.35 4.62
N GLY A 58 -8.66 -6.65 4.80
CA GLY A 58 -9.14 -7.80 5.56
C GLY A 58 -8.99 -7.68 7.09
N LEU A 59 -8.61 -6.49 7.58
CA LEU A 59 -8.40 -6.20 9.00
C LEU A 59 -9.71 -5.94 9.75
N ASP A 60 -10.72 -5.39 9.08
CA ASP A 60 -12.08 -5.23 9.62
C ASP A 60 -13.07 -6.09 8.83
N LYS A 61 -13.51 -7.19 9.45
CA LYS A 61 -14.47 -8.15 8.86
C LYS A 61 -15.91 -7.90 9.29
N SER A 62 -16.15 -6.91 10.15
CA SER A 62 -17.46 -6.64 10.72
C SER A 62 -18.22 -5.65 9.85
N PHE A 63 -18.65 -6.06 8.67
CA PHE A 63 -19.43 -5.23 7.74
C PHE A 63 -20.56 -6.04 7.11
N GLN A 64 -21.53 -5.35 6.50
CA GLN A 64 -22.57 -5.96 5.67
C GLN A 64 -22.18 -5.85 4.21
N GLY A 65 -22.68 -6.75 3.36
CA GLY A 65 -22.29 -6.82 1.94
C GLY A 65 -21.14 -7.80 1.73
N ASP A 66 -20.50 -7.71 0.56
CA ASP A 66 -19.47 -8.67 0.15
C ASP A 66 -18.28 -7.96 -0.51
N VAL A 67 -17.07 -8.47 -0.25
CA VAL A 67 -15.83 -8.07 -0.92
C VAL A 67 -15.28 -9.29 -1.64
N HIS A 68 -15.30 -9.27 -2.97
CA HIS A 68 -14.93 -10.39 -3.81
C HIS A 68 -13.64 -10.09 -4.58
N PHE A 69 -12.63 -10.94 -4.42
CA PHE A 69 -11.38 -10.89 -5.19
C PHE A 69 -11.42 -11.88 -6.35
N SER A 70 -10.94 -11.46 -7.52
CA SER A 70 -10.95 -12.28 -8.75
C SER A 70 -10.00 -13.48 -8.72
N LYS A 71 -8.91 -13.36 -7.94
CA LYS A 71 -7.89 -14.38 -7.66
C LYS A 71 -7.18 -14.03 -6.36
N GLU A 72 -6.30 -14.91 -5.90
CA GLU A 72 -5.41 -14.59 -4.79
C GLU A 72 -4.49 -13.43 -5.17
N HIS A 73 -4.47 -12.40 -4.31
CA HIS A 73 -3.69 -11.18 -4.46
C HIS A 73 -3.00 -10.86 -3.16
N THR A 74 -1.74 -10.44 -3.24
CA THR A 74 -1.03 -9.95 -2.06
C THR A 74 -1.48 -8.52 -1.75
N ILE A 75 -1.81 -8.26 -0.48
CA ILE A 75 -2.25 -6.93 -0.02
C ILE A 75 -1.23 -6.41 0.98
N GLY A 76 -0.71 -5.22 0.69
CA GLY A 76 0.11 -4.44 1.60
C GLY A 76 -0.68 -3.30 2.20
N TYR A 77 -0.62 -3.14 3.52
CA TYR A 77 -1.29 -2.05 4.22
C TYR A 77 -0.30 -1.29 5.10
N LEU A 78 -0.18 0.02 4.84
CA LEU A 78 0.50 0.95 5.73
C LEU A 78 -0.51 1.54 6.71
N ALA A 79 -0.45 1.09 7.96
CA ALA A 79 -1.23 1.69 9.03
C ALA A 79 -0.70 3.08 9.41
N GLN A 80 -1.58 3.92 9.98
CA GLN A 80 -1.20 5.22 10.53
C GLN A 80 -0.16 5.09 11.65
N GLU A 81 -0.31 4.08 12.51
CA GLU A 81 0.63 3.68 13.55
C GLU A 81 1.07 2.25 13.27
N PRO A 82 2.24 2.04 12.65
CA PRO A 82 2.71 0.70 12.33
C PRO A 82 3.21 -0.01 13.58
N GLU A 83 2.73 -1.23 13.77
CA GLU A 83 3.28 -2.15 14.76
C GLU A 83 4.53 -2.83 14.20
N MET A 84 5.57 -2.91 15.03
CA MET A 84 6.85 -3.51 14.70
C MET A 84 7.41 -4.25 15.90
N ASP A 85 8.28 -5.21 15.63
CA ASP A 85 9.04 -5.89 16.66
C ASP A 85 10.14 -4.97 17.22
N ASP A 86 9.93 -4.48 18.44
CA ASP A 86 10.85 -3.56 19.11
C ASP A 86 12.21 -4.20 19.45
N SER A 87 12.34 -5.54 19.36
CA SER A 87 13.61 -6.25 19.57
C SER A 87 14.56 -6.20 18.38
N LYS A 88 14.06 -5.84 17.19
CA LYS A 88 14.82 -5.83 15.94
C LYS A 88 15.53 -4.49 15.69
N THR A 89 16.46 -4.51 14.73
CA THR A 89 17.06 -3.30 14.17
C THR A 89 16.25 -2.78 12.99
N VAL A 90 16.55 -1.55 12.53
CA VAL A 90 15.95 -0.99 11.30
C VAL A 90 16.22 -1.90 10.10
N MET A 91 17.46 -2.35 9.93
CA MET A 91 17.86 -3.19 8.81
C MET A 91 17.11 -4.53 8.82
N ASP A 92 16.91 -5.13 9.99
CA ASP A 92 16.13 -6.37 10.11
C ASP A 92 14.69 -6.19 9.60
N ILE A 93 14.02 -5.10 10.00
CA ILE A 93 12.65 -4.81 9.55
C ILE A 93 12.61 -4.53 8.05
N VAL A 94 13.59 -3.80 7.51
CA VAL A 94 13.63 -3.47 6.07
C VAL A 94 13.86 -4.75 5.23
N LYS A 95 14.74 -5.66 5.69
CA LYS A 95 15.00 -6.96 5.07
C LYS A 95 13.75 -7.84 4.95
N GLU A 96 12.81 -7.76 5.89
CA GLU A 96 11.52 -8.47 5.78
C GLU A 96 10.73 -8.13 4.51
N GLY A 97 10.99 -6.97 3.90
CA GLY A 97 10.40 -6.57 2.61
C GLY A 97 10.89 -7.44 1.45
N MET A 98 12.07 -8.04 1.56
CA MET A 98 12.68 -8.90 0.55
C MET A 98 13.10 -10.26 1.15
N GLN A 99 12.29 -10.80 2.07
CA GLN A 99 12.67 -11.98 2.86
C GLN A 99 13.11 -13.17 2.00
N GLU A 100 12.45 -13.43 0.87
CA GLU A 100 12.85 -14.49 -0.06
C GLU A 100 14.28 -14.30 -0.57
N ALA A 101 14.65 -13.09 -1.00
CA ALA A 101 16.02 -12.79 -1.44
C ALA A 101 17.02 -12.88 -0.28
N VAL A 102 16.62 -12.45 0.92
CA VAL A 102 17.46 -12.56 2.14
C VAL A 102 17.75 -14.04 2.44
N ASP A 103 16.73 -14.89 2.40
CA ASP A 103 16.84 -16.31 2.69
C ASP A 103 17.72 -17.02 1.65
N LEU A 104 17.54 -16.72 0.36
CA LEU A 104 18.37 -17.27 -0.72
C LEU A 104 19.87 -16.93 -0.54
N ILE A 105 20.18 -15.66 -0.24
CA ILE A 105 21.56 -15.22 -0.01
C ILE A 105 22.13 -15.85 1.27
N ALA A 106 21.32 -15.97 2.32
CA ALA A 106 21.74 -16.62 3.56
C ALA A 106 22.06 -18.11 3.33
N GLU A 107 21.21 -18.83 2.62
CA GLU A 107 21.44 -20.23 2.27
C GLU A 107 22.68 -20.39 1.38
N TYR A 108 22.92 -19.47 0.45
CA TYR A 108 24.09 -19.51 -0.42
C TYR A 108 25.38 -19.32 0.38
N ASN A 109 25.38 -18.39 1.33
CA ASN A 109 26.51 -18.18 2.23
C ASN A 109 26.75 -19.38 3.15
N ASP A 110 25.69 -20.02 3.65
CA ASP A 110 25.81 -21.25 4.43
C ASP A 110 26.43 -22.40 3.61
N ILE A 111 25.95 -22.62 2.39
CA ILE A 111 26.53 -23.59 1.45
C ILE A 111 28.02 -23.29 1.17
N ASN A 112 28.37 -22.02 0.97
CA ASN A 112 29.77 -21.61 0.80
C ASN A 112 30.65 -21.96 2.01
N ASN A 113 30.12 -21.79 3.22
CA ASN A 113 30.83 -22.18 4.43
C ASN A 113 30.97 -23.70 4.53
N GLN A 114 29.96 -24.47 4.12
CA GLN A 114 30.03 -25.94 4.12
C GLN A 114 31.15 -26.49 3.22
N PHE A 115 31.49 -25.82 2.12
CA PHE A 115 32.66 -26.21 1.29
C PHE A 115 33.99 -26.18 2.04
N THR A 116 34.08 -25.47 3.17
CA THR A 116 35.29 -25.39 3.99
C THR A 116 35.42 -26.54 4.99
N LEU A 117 34.40 -27.40 5.12
CA LEU A 117 34.35 -28.47 6.10
C LEU A 117 35.06 -29.75 5.59
N PRO A 118 35.95 -30.38 6.38
CA PRO A 118 36.65 -31.61 5.98
C PRO A 118 35.70 -32.72 5.55
N GLU A 119 34.59 -32.90 6.26
CA GLU A 119 33.59 -33.90 5.94
C GLU A 119 32.91 -33.70 4.57
N VAL A 120 33.07 -32.53 3.95
CA VAL A 120 32.58 -32.20 2.60
C VAL A 120 33.72 -32.27 1.59
N TYR A 121 34.86 -31.61 1.82
CA TYR A 121 35.90 -31.55 0.80
C TYR A 121 36.72 -32.83 0.66
N GLU A 122 36.69 -33.72 1.65
CA GLU A 122 37.33 -35.04 1.59
C GLU A 122 36.41 -36.14 1.01
N ASP A 123 35.12 -35.82 0.79
CA ASP A 123 34.09 -36.75 0.30
C ASP A 123 33.54 -36.26 -1.06
N ALA A 124 33.96 -36.93 -2.13
CA ALA A 124 33.60 -36.54 -3.50
C ALA A 124 32.08 -36.52 -3.75
N ASP A 125 31.33 -37.46 -3.15
CA ASP A 125 29.87 -37.55 -3.35
C ASP A 125 29.14 -36.40 -2.65
N LYS A 126 29.62 -35.99 -1.46
CA LYS A 126 29.07 -34.84 -0.76
C LYS A 126 29.46 -33.53 -1.44
N MET A 127 30.69 -33.42 -1.93
CA MET A 127 31.13 -32.26 -2.71
C MET A 127 30.26 -32.08 -3.96
N GLU A 128 30.05 -33.15 -4.74
CA GLU A 128 29.22 -33.10 -5.95
C GLU A 128 27.78 -32.68 -5.64
N LYS A 129 27.16 -33.25 -4.60
CA LYS A 129 25.81 -32.87 -4.16
C LYS A 129 25.72 -31.40 -3.73
N LEU A 130 26.72 -30.92 -3.00
CA LEU A 130 26.73 -29.53 -2.53
C LEU A 130 26.93 -28.56 -3.70
N MET A 131 27.77 -28.90 -4.68
CA MET A 131 27.93 -28.12 -5.92
C MET A 131 26.64 -28.07 -6.74
N ALA A 132 25.93 -29.19 -6.88
CA ALA A 132 24.63 -29.22 -7.56
C ALA A 132 23.62 -28.29 -6.86
N LYS A 133 23.52 -28.37 -5.53
CA LYS A 133 22.65 -27.50 -4.73
C LYS A 133 23.02 -26.02 -4.86
N GLN A 134 24.32 -25.70 -4.83
CA GLN A 134 24.80 -24.33 -5.03
C GLN A 134 24.43 -23.80 -6.42
N GLY A 135 24.51 -24.65 -7.46
CA GLY A 135 24.10 -24.31 -8.82
C GLY A 135 22.62 -23.95 -8.91
N GLU A 136 21.74 -24.80 -8.37
CA GLU A 136 20.29 -24.54 -8.32
C GLU A 136 19.97 -23.24 -7.58
N LEU A 137 20.67 -22.98 -6.47
CA LEU A 137 20.47 -21.79 -5.67
C LEU A 137 20.96 -20.51 -6.39
N GLN A 138 22.06 -20.59 -7.12
CA GLN A 138 22.56 -19.49 -7.94
C GLN A 138 21.55 -19.12 -9.04
N ASP A 139 20.96 -20.10 -9.71
CA ASP A 139 19.90 -19.86 -10.70
C ASP A 139 18.68 -19.16 -10.06
N GLN A 140 18.31 -19.53 -8.83
CA GLN A 140 17.24 -18.87 -8.07
C GLN A 140 17.59 -17.43 -7.69
N ILE A 141 18.83 -17.19 -7.23
CA ILE A 141 19.33 -15.85 -6.88
C ILE A 141 19.36 -14.95 -8.12
N ASP A 142 19.80 -15.47 -9.26
CA ASP A 142 19.80 -14.75 -10.54
C ASP A 142 18.37 -14.39 -10.97
N ALA A 143 17.44 -15.35 -10.90
CA ALA A 143 16.05 -15.14 -11.26
C ALA A 143 15.34 -14.11 -10.34
N ALA A 144 15.65 -14.13 -9.05
CA ALA A 144 15.16 -13.15 -8.08
C ALA A 144 15.88 -11.79 -8.18
N GLY A 145 17.01 -11.73 -8.89
CA GLY A 145 17.91 -10.58 -8.89
C GLY A 145 18.34 -10.24 -7.47
N ALA A 146 18.75 -11.22 -6.67
CA ALA A 146 19.05 -11.04 -5.25
C ALA A 146 20.52 -10.68 -4.97
N TRP A 147 21.40 -10.72 -5.97
CA TRP A 147 22.81 -10.31 -5.80
C TRP A 147 22.99 -8.84 -5.40
N ASP A 148 22.08 -7.97 -5.84
CA ASP A 148 22.10 -6.53 -5.54
C ASP A 148 21.22 -6.17 -4.32
N LEU A 149 20.80 -7.16 -3.53
CA LEU A 149 19.91 -7.01 -2.38
C LEU A 149 20.34 -5.85 -1.48
N GLU A 150 21.58 -5.85 -0.99
CA GLU A 150 22.07 -4.81 -0.08
C GLU A 150 21.99 -3.40 -0.70
N THR A 151 22.28 -3.29 -1.99
CA THR A 151 22.19 -2.02 -2.72
C THR A 151 20.74 -1.56 -2.84
N LYS A 152 19.80 -2.46 -3.16
CA LYS A 152 18.36 -2.17 -3.21
C LYS A 152 17.83 -1.70 -1.86
N LEU A 153 18.18 -2.39 -0.78
CA LEU A 153 17.76 -2.02 0.58
C LEU A 153 18.27 -0.62 0.95
N ASN A 154 19.56 -0.35 0.70
CA ASN A 154 20.17 0.95 1.03
C ASN A 154 19.57 2.10 0.21
N ILE A 155 19.37 1.92 -1.10
CA ILE A 155 18.71 2.94 -1.95
C ILE A 155 17.30 3.26 -1.43
N ALA A 156 16.52 2.24 -1.08
CA ALA A 156 15.16 2.43 -0.56
C ALA A 156 15.17 3.14 0.81
N MET A 157 16.09 2.74 1.70
CA MET A 157 16.25 3.39 3.01
C MET A 157 16.66 4.86 2.89
N ASP A 158 17.62 5.17 2.01
CA ASP A 158 18.10 6.53 1.78
C ASP A 158 17.01 7.42 1.20
N ALA A 159 16.28 6.91 0.20
CA ALA A 159 15.21 7.64 -0.46
C ALA A 159 14.05 8.00 0.47
N LEU A 160 13.78 7.16 1.48
CA LEU A 160 12.77 7.40 2.51
C LEU A 160 13.35 7.99 3.79
N ARG A 161 14.62 8.40 3.81
CA ARG A 161 15.30 8.97 4.98
C ARG A 161 15.09 8.10 6.23
N CYS A 162 15.24 6.80 6.08
CA CYS A 162 15.17 5.86 7.21
C CYS A 162 16.32 6.14 8.19
N PRO A 163 16.16 5.84 9.49
CA PRO A 163 17.28 5.86 10.42
C PRO A 163 18.35 4.83 10.04
N GLU A 164 19.52 4.95 10.67
CA GLU A 164 20.63 4.00 10.49
C GLU A 164 20.19 2.55 10.73
N GLY A 165 20.71 1.63 9.90
CA GLY A 165 20.31 0.22 9.89
C GLY A 165 20.46 -0.49 11.24
N GLU A 166 21.54 -0.22 11.96
CA GLU A 166 21.85 -0.83 13.27
C GLU A 166 21.02 -0.29 14.44
N LYS A 167 20.27 0.80 14.22
CA LYS A 167 19.48 1.41 15.29
C LYS A 167 18.33 0.49 15.68
N SER A 168 18.12 0.28 16.98
CA SER A 168 16.99 -0.50 17.48
C SER A 168 15.65 0.19 17.18
N ILE A 169 14.63 -0.60 16.84
CA ILE A 169 13.27 -0.10 16.63
C ILE A 169 12.69 0.54 17.90
N SER A 170 13.04 0.01 19.07
CA SER A 170 12.54 0.49 20.37
C SER A 170 12.83 1.97 20.67
N VAL A 171 13.88 2.55 20.07
CA VAL A 171 14.30 3.94 20.30
C VAL A 171 13.79 4.92 19.24
N LEU A 172 13.04 4.43 18.24
CA LEU A 172 12.55 5.25 17.14
C LEU A 172 11.29 6.04 17.53
N SER A 173 11.22 7.28 17.06
CA SER A 173 9.98 8.06 17.05
C SER A 173 8.92 7.42 16.14
N GLY A 174 7.64 7.74 16.36
CA GLY A 174 6.56 7.23 15.51
C GLY A 174 6.71 7.57 14.03
N GLY A 175 7.26 8.76 13.71
CA GLY A 175 7.56 9.15 12.34
C GLY A 175 8.69 8.32 11.71
N GLU A 176 9.77 8.05 12.46
CA GLU A 176 10.84 7.15 12.01
C GLU A 176 10.32 5.73 11.79
N LYS A 177 9.54 5.17 12.74
CA LYS A 177 8.90 3.85 12.57
C LYS A 177 8.04 3.83 11.31
N ARG A 178 7.28 4.89 11.04
CA ARG A 178 6.47 4.99 9.81
C ARG A 178 7.28 4.91 8.53
N ARG A 179 8.42 5.62 8.45
CA ARG A 179 9.28 5.58 7.25
C ARG A 179 9.90 4.19 7.04
N VAL A 180 10.31 3.53 8.12
CA VAL A 180 10.80 2.14 8.07
C VAL A 180 9.70 1.17 7.60
N ALA A 181 8.47 1.34 8.09
CA ALA A 181 7.33 0.49 7.71
C ALA A 181 6.98 0.67 6.23
N LEU A 182 6.99 1.92 5.76
CA LEU A 182 6.77 2.25 4.36
C LEU A 182 7.87 1.65 3.48
N CYS A 183 9.14 1.77 3.89
CA CYS A 183 10.28 1.16 3.18
C CYS A 183 10.11 -0.35 3.01
N ARG A 184 9.88 -1.07 4.12
CA ARG A 184 9.58 -2.52 4.10
C ARG A 184 8.42 -2.85 3.16
N LEU A 185 7.35 -2.05 3.20
CA LEU A 185 6.15 -2.31 2.41
C LEU A 185 6.36 -2.12 0.91
N LEU A 186 7.11 -1.09 0.50
CA LEU A 186 7.41 -0.84 -0.90
C LEU A 186 8.34 -1.90 -1.48
N LEU A 187 9.32 -2.36 -0.71
CA LEU A 187 10.22 -3.45 -1.09
C LEU A 187 9.50 -4.79 -1.29
N LYS A 188 8.38 -5.00 -0.58
CA LYS A 188 7.55 -6.20 -0.69
C LYS A 188 6.76 -6.27 -2.01
N GLU A 189 6.58 -5.14 -2.70
CA GLU A 189 5.86 -5.04 -3.97
C GLU A 189 4.52 -5.82 -4.07
N PRO A 190 3.59 -5.69 -3.10
CA PRO A 190 2.30 -6.39 -3.15
C PRO A 190 1.42 -6.01 -4.36
N ASP A 191 0.52 -6.90 -4.79
CA ASP A 191 -0.40 -6.62 -5.91
C ASP A 191 -1.29 -5.39 -5.65
N ILE A 192 -1.68 -5.19 -4.38
CA ILE A 192 -2.53 -4.10 -3.92
C ILE A 192 -1.85 -3.39 -2.76
N LEU A 193 -1.55 -2.11 -2.97
CA LEU A 193 -0.93 -1.25 -1.97
C LEU A 193 -1.96 -0.29 -1.38
N LEU A 194 -2.18 -0.38 -0.07
CA LEU A 194 -3.11 0.43 0.70
C LEU A 194 -2.32 1.36 1.61
N LEU A 195 -2.42 2.66 1.35
CA LEU A 195 -1.63 3.67 2.05
C LEU A 195 -2.54 4.65 2.80
N ASP A 196 -2.47 4.68 4.13
CA ASP A 196 -3.15 5.72 4.91
C ASP A 196 -2.16 6.86 5.18
N GLU A 197 -2.38 8.04 4.59
CA GLU A 197 -1.56 9.27 4.70
C GLU A 197 -0.04 9.05 4.52
N PRO A 198 0.43 8.46 3.40
CA PRO A 198 1.82 8.03 3.24
C PRO A 198 2.85 9.17 3.19
N THR A 199 2.43 10.39 2.89
CA THR A 199 3.30 11.57 2.82
C THR A 199 3.59 12.20 4.18
N ASN A 200 2.88 11.79 5.24
CA ASN A 200 3.10 12.32 6.58
C ASN A 200 4.48 11.93 7.12
N HIS A 201 5.17 12.90 7.73
CA HIS A 201 6.53 12.76 8.27
C HIS A 201 7.63 12.52 7.23
N LEU A 202 7.34 12.76 5.95
CA LEU A 202 8.32 12.82 4.86
C LEU A 202 8.72 14.27 4.55
N ASP A 203 9.96 14.46 4.09
CA ASP A 203 10.40 15.72 3.50
C ASP A 203 10.01 15.79 2.01
N ALA A 204 10.17 16.95 1.39
CA ALA A 204 9.73 17.18 0.00
C ALA A 204 10.43 16.25 -1.01
N GLU A 205 11.70 15.92 -0.76
CA GLU A 205 12.47 15.02 -1.63
C GLU A 205 11.96 13.57 -1.53
N SER A 206 11.71 13.09 -0.32
CA SER A 206 11.15 11.75 -0.08
C SER A 206 9.73 11.62 -0.64
N VAL A 207 8.90 12.68 -0.52
CA VAL A 207 7.57 12.72 -1.14
C VAL A 207 7.68 12.61 -2.66
N HIS A 208 8.57 13.38 -3.28
CA HIS A 208 8.76 13.33 -4.73
C HIS A 208 9.23 11.95 -5.20
N TRP A 209 10.17 11.33 -4.48
CA TRP A 209 10.60 9.97 -4.77
C TRP A 209 9.44 8.97 -4.66
N LEU A 210 8.63 9.08 -3.60
CA LEU A 210 7.45 8.23 -3.40
C LEU A 210 6.44 8.40 -4.54
N GLU A 211 6.19 9.62 -5.00
CA GLU A 211 5.32 9.88 -6.15
C GLU A 211 5.81 9.16 -7.40
N GLN A 212 7.11 9.30 -7.73
CA GLN A 212 7.71 8.64 -8.90
C GLN A 212 7.62 7.12 -8.78
N HIS A 213 7.91 6.57 -7.60
CA HIS A 213 7.81 5.14 -7.34
C HIS A 213 6.36 4.63 -7.53
N LEU A 214 5.36 5.31 -6.96
CA LEU A 214 3.96 4.89 -7.03
C LEU A 214 3.34 5.06 -8.42
N GLN A 215 3.82 6.02 -9.22
CA GLN A 215 3.46 6.15 -10.63
C GLN A 215 3.90 4.93 -11.44
N GLN A 216 5.11 4.43 -11.19
CA GLN A 216 5.70 3.29 -11.91
C GLN A 216 5.29 1.93 -11.33
N TYR A 217 4.67 1.92 -10.15
CA TYR A 217 4.24 0.71 -9.47
C TYR A 217 3.30 -0.12 -10.36
N LYS A 218 3.57 -1.42 -10.52
CA LYS A 218 2.80 -2.27 -11.45
C LYS A 218 1.40 -2.62 -10.91
N GLY A 219 1.29 -2.79 -9.60
CA GLY A 219 0.05 -3.13 -8.91
C GLY A 219 -0.91 -1.94 -8.73
N THR A 220 -2.01 -2.20 -8.04
CA THR A 220 -3.02 -1.19 -7.73
C THR A 220 -2.61 -0.43 -6.47
N VAL A 221 -2.71 0.90 -6.50
CA VAL A 221 -2.41 1.77 -5.36
C VAL A 221 -3.69 2.47 -4.92
N ILE A 222 -4.02 2.36 -3.64
CA ILE A 222 -5.14 3.06 -3.00
C ILE A 222 -4.58 3.86 -1.83
N ALA A 223 -4.54 5.18 -1.98
CA ALA A 223 -3.95 6.06 -0.99
C ALA A 223 -4.99 7.04 -0.44
N ILE A 224 -5.07 7.15 0.89
CA ILE A 224 -5.69 8.29 1.57
C ILE A 224 -4.61 9.35 1.70
N THR A 225 -4.86 10.56 1.21
CA THR A 225 -3.96 11.68 1.48
C THR A 225 -4.69 13.01 1.41
N HIS A 226 -4.19 13.97 2.18
CA HIS A 226 -4.53 15.38 2.05
C HIS A 226 -3.60 16.17 1.12
N ASP A 227 -2.52 15.53 0.61
CA ASP A 227 -1.57 16.15 -0.29
C ASP A 227 -2.15 16.26 -1.71
N ARG A 228 -2.37 17.51 -2.15
CA ARG A 228 -2.98 17.81 -3.44
C ARG A 228 -2.03 17.53 -4.60
N TYR A 229 -0.72 17.75 -4.41
CA TYR A 229 0.27 17.51 -5.46
C TYR A 229 0.43 16.00 -5.69
N PHE A 230 0.49 15.23 -4.61
CA PHE A 230 0.50 13.77 -4.68
C PHE A 230 -0.71 13.23 -5.45
N LEU A 231 -1.92 13.71 -5.13
CA LEU A 231 -3.13 13.29 -5.83
C LEU A 231 -3.15 13.73 -7.29
N ASP A 232 -2.59 14.90 -7.61
CA ASP A 232 -2.52 15.36 -8.99
C ASP A 232 -1.51 14.60 -9.85
N ASN A 233 -0.39 14.19 -9.24
CA ASN A 233 0.69 13.50 -9.93
C ASN A 233 0.45 11.99 -10.02
N VAL A 234 -0.07 11.36 -8.97
CA VAL A 234 -0.15 9.89 -8.87
C VAL A 234 -1.54 9.37 -9.23
N ALA A 235 -2.61 10.06 -8.82
CA ALA A 235 -3.95 9.50 -8.93
C ALA A 235 -4.52 9.61 -10.35
N GLY A 236 -4.91 8.48 -10.93
CA GLY A 236 -5.72 8.43 -12.16
C GLY A 236 -7.23 8.38 -11.86
N TRP A 237 -7.58 8.13 -10.60
CA TRP A 237 -8.94 8.07 -10.09
C TRP A 237 -9.02 8.70 -8.72
N ILE A 238 -10.13 9.37 -8.45
CA ILE A 238 -10.46 9.91 -7.14
C ILE A 238 -11.71 9.19 -6.64
N LEU A 239 -11.65 8.66 -5.43
CA LEU A 239 -12.81 8.12 -4.71
C LEU A 239 -13.16 9.07 -3.57
N GLU A 240 -14.23 9.84 -3.77
CA GLU A 240 -14.77 10.70 -2.72
C GLU A 240 -15.70 9.89 -1.81
N LEU A 241 -15.40 9.85 -0.52
CA LEU A 241 -16.31 9.38 0.52
C LEU A 241 -17.04 10.57 1.14
N ASP A 242 -18.33 10.70 0.83
CA ASP A 242 -19.21 11.70 1.40
C ASP A 242 -20.49 11.04 1.95
N ARG A 243 -20.85 11.36 3.19
CA ARG A 243 -22.04 10.81 3.90
C ARG A 243 -22.16 9.28 3.85
N GLY A 244 -21.03 8.59 3.80
CA GLY A 244 -20.94 7.12 3.75
C GLY A 244 -21.11 6.52 2.36
N GLU A 245 -21.33 7.34 1.33
CA GLU A 245 -21.40 6.90 -0.06
C GLU A 245 -20.05 7.10 -0.76
N GLY A 246 -19.71 6.20 -1.69
CA GLY A 246 -18.49 6.25 -2.48
C GLY A 246 -18.75 6.76 -3.88
N ILE A 247 -18.20 7.93 -4.22
CA ILE A 247 -18.40 8.59 -5.51
C ILE A 247 -17.08 8.53 -6.28
N PRO A 248 -16.94 7.60 -7.25
CA PRO A 248 -15.74 7.51 -8.07
C PRO A 248 -15.73 8.61 -9.15
N TRP A 249 -14.55 9.15 -9.41
CA TRP A 249 -14.25 10.09 -10.47
C TRP A 249 -13.00 9.65 -11.23
N LYS A 250 -13.08 9.59 -12.56
CA LYS A 250 -11.93 9.30 -13.41
C LYS A 250 -11.19 10.60 -13.72
N GLY A 251 -9.99 10.74 -13.17
CA GLY A 251 -9.19 11.95 -13.28
C GLY A 251 -8.41 12.20 -11.99
N ASN A 252 -7.62 13.26 -12.02
CA ASN A 252 -6.79 13.71 -10.91
C ASN A 252 -7.57 14.65 -9.96
N TYR A 253 -6.90 15.15 -8.91
CA TYR A 253 -7.52 16.00 -7.90
C TYR A 253 -8.06 17.31 -8.46
N SER A 254 -7.30 18.00 -9.32
CA SER A 254 -7.70 19.25 -9.95
C SER A 254 -8.98 19.08 -10.78
N SER A 255 -9.05 18.03 -11.60
CA SER A 255 -10.26 17.73 -12.39
C SER A 255 -11.47 17.38 -11.52
N TRP A 256 -11.25 16.67 -10.41
CA TRP A 256 -12.29 16.35 -9.43
C TRP A 256 -12.80 17.61 -8.73
N LEU A 257 -11.89 18.53 -8.34
CA LEU A 257 -12.25 19.76 -7.63
C LEU A 257 -13.16 20.65 -8.49
N ASP A 258 -12.82 20.78 -9.78
CA ASP A 258 -13.64 21.51 -10.76
C ASP A 258 -15.04 20.88 -10.90
N GLN A 259 -15.10 19.55 -10.99
CA GLN A 259 -16.36 18.82 -11.08
C GLN A 259 -17.19 18.98 -9.80
N LYS A 260 -16.58 18.87 -8.62
CA LYS A 260 -17.24 19.04 -7.33
C LYS A 260 -17.79 20.45 -7.15
N SER A 261 -17.02 21.47 -7.53
CA SER A 261 -17.47 22.86 -7.50
C SER A 261 -18.74 23.07 -8.35
N LYS A 262 -18.76 22.53 -9.57
CA LYS A 262 -19.94 22.58 -10.45
C LYS A 262 -21.14 21.83 -9.85
N ARG A 263 -20.92 20.66 -9.24
CA ARG A 263 -21.97 19.87 -8.58
C ARG A 263 -22.59 20.62 -7.41
N LEU A 264 -21.76 21.16 -6.51
CA LEU A 264 -22.22 21.94 -5.34
C LEU A 264 -23.03 23.18 -5.77
N ALA A 265 -22.58 23.90 -6.80
CA ALA A 265 -23.30 25.05 -7.32
C ALA A 265 -24.68 24.67 -7.91
N GLN A 266 -24.82 23.47 -8.48
CA GLN A 266 -26.11 22.97 -8.95
C GLN A 266 -27.03 22.54 -7.80
N GLU A 267 -26.48 21.84 -6.80
CA GLU A 267 -27.21 21.43 -5.59
C GLU A 267 -27.75 22.64 -4.82
N GLU A 268 -26.93 23.68 -4.66
CA GLU A 268 -27.34 24.92 -4.00
C GLU A 268 -28.48 25.63 -4.75
N LYS A 269 -28.40 25.68 -6.09
CA LYS A 269 -29.49 26.22 -6.92
C LYS A 269 -30.78 25.42 -6.76
N GLN A 270 -30.70 24.09 -6.68
CA GLN A 270 -31.88 23.24 -6.48
C GLN A 270 -32.46 23.40 -5.05
N ALA A 271 -31.60 23.44 -4.03
CA ALA A 271 -32.01 23.63 -2.65
C ALA A 271 -32.68 25.00 -2.44
N SER A 272 -32.12 26.06 -3.02
CA SER A 272 -32.69 27.40 -3.00
C SER A 272 -34.07 27.45 -3.68
N LYS A 273 -34.23 26.78 -4.83
CA LYS A 273 -35.54 26.64 -5.49
C LYS A 273 -36.54 25.90 -4.59
N ARG A 274 -36.16 24.76 -4.00
CA ARG A 274 -37.02 24.00 -3.08
C ARG A 274 -37.45 24.84 -1.87
N ARG A 275 -36.53 25.60 -1.27
CA ARG A 275 -36.83 26.47 -0.13
C ARG A 275 -37.84 27.55 -0.50
N LYS A 276 -37.66 28.22 -1.64
CA LYS A 276 -38.62 29.23 -2.13
C LYS A 276 -40.00 28.66 -2.45
N THR A 277 -40.08 27.40 -2.88
CA THR A 277 -41.37 26.71 -3.08
C THR A 277 -42.05 26.44 -1.74
N LEU A 278 -41.33 25.91 -0.75
CA LEU A 278 -41.86 25.66 0.60
C LEU A 278 -42.32 26.95 1.30
N GLU A 279 -41.56 28.05 1.17
CA GLU A 279 -41.95 29.38 1.69
C GLU A 279 -43.21 29.97 1.03
N ARG A 280 -43.62 29.48 -0.14
CA ARG A 280 -44.87 29.89 -0.82
C ARG A 280 -46.07 29.02 -0.45
N GLU A 281 -45.84 27.84 0.10
CA GLU A 281 -46.88 26.89 0.52
C GLU A 281 -47.21 27.00 2.02
N LEU A 282 -46.39 27.73 2.79
CA LEU A 282 -46.61 28.12 4.20
C LEU A 282 -47.27 29.51 4.28
#